data_AF-A0A7C1U6I0-F1
#
_entry.id   AF-A0A7C1U6I0-F1
#
_cell.length_a   1.000
_cell.length_b   1.000
_cell.length_c   1.000
_cell.angle_alpha   90.00
_cell.angle_beta   90.00
_cell.angle_gamma   90.00
#
_symmetry.space_group_name_H-M   'P 1'
#
loop_
_entity.id
_entity.type
_entity.pdbx_description
1 polymer ?
#
loop_
_entity_poly.entity_id
_entity_poly.type
_entity_poly.pdbx_seq_one_letter_code
_entity_poly.pdbx_strand_id
1 'polypeptide(L)'
;MILSAQLDIFERFKATYSVLRPAFLAVIIGSACAYSVARAEDNLEIHKVPAAALEELSVAIYEHLENDHIVGAELLVVKSSQTIMHEACGWMDREELTPMEPNTIFNIRSMTKMLTGASAQILIDEARLSLDDRVSQYLPGFDNSRSGDITIEQLLTHRSGLPLSTITSLEELDQFDDLYSFANSIGEQGPEFPPGSKFWYSDAGSEALGAVVEVVSGVTLDKFVRERLLHPLDMNDTFYIAEPEAPLDRFASLYIGTPGSWEKWWMPGEPFYPFAWGSQSLYSTPMDYARFVSMLMNGGTYNGDTILSAEAVDRILTPVSVMTNLGSDAPAPTGFPFTEVYYGQMSVLNMSSDGQLQVFGHSGSDGTWAWAFPEHDMMIFYFTQSRGQATGIRLETDIDRLLVNPEYGPPPEIVEKYLPYLGTYISQSPASMGEEFTVLIHNERLAFDIPGLFIFELNDPPPEGGRWYFKLDAQISIEFLRDRSGSIAELRFYEPGYTHRMTRVSN
;
A
#
# COMPACT_ATOMS: atom_id res chain seq x y z
N MET A 1 -18.66 11.22 -2.41
CA MET A 1 -17.62 11.13 -3.49
C MET A 1 -16.36 10.40 -3.00
N ILE A 2 -16.08 10.36 -1.69
CA ILE A 2 -15.10 9.39 -1.13
C ILE A 2 -15.61 7.93 -1.22
N LEU A 3 -16.90 7.69 -0.97
CA LEU A 3 -17.53 6.41 -1.33
C LEU A 3 -17.58 6.17 -2.85
N SER A 4 -17.49 7.24 -3.68
CA SER A 4 -17.50 7.10 -5.13
C SER A 4 -16.11 7.01 -5.76
N ALA A 5 -15.04 7.33 -5.03
CA ALA A 5 -13.66 7.21 -5.53
C ALA A 5 -13.14 5.77 -5.43
N GLN A 6 -13.62 4.99 -4.44
CA GLN A 6 -13.55 3.53 -4.50
C GLN A 6 -14.44 2.96 -5.62
N LEU A 7 -15.56 3.63 -5.95
CA LEU A 7 -16.42 3.21 -7.05
C LEU A 7 -15.88 3.59 -8.44
N ASP A 8 -15.16 4.69 -8.68
CA ASP A 8 -14.85 5.14 -10.05
C ASP A 8 -13.72 4.32 -10.72
N ILE A 9 -12.82 3.73 -9.93
CA ILE A 9 -11.90 2.70 -10.41
C ILE A 9 -12.64 1.36 -10.62
N PHE A 10 -13.69 1.09 -9.83
CA PHE A 10 -14.56 -0.08 -9.96
C PHE A 10 -15.57 -0.01 -11.11
N GLU A 11 -16.12 1.18 -11.43
CA GLU A 11 -17.15 1.39 -12.46
C GLU A 11 -16.58 1.21 -13.86
N ARG A 12 -15.27 1.37 -14.05
CA ARG A 12 -14.58 1.06 -15.31
C ARG A 12 -14.47 -0.44 -15.61
N PHE A 13 -14.67 -1.31 -14.62
CA PHE A 13 -14.63 -2.77 -14.78
C PHE A 13 -15.97 -3.49 -14.59
N LYS A 14 -17.02 -2.79 -14.11
CA LYS A 14 -18.37 -3.36 -13.89
C LYS A 14 -19.19 -3.64 -15.15
N ALA A 15 -18.69 -3.31 -16.34
CA ALA A 15 -19.35 -3.71 -17.57
C ALA A 15 -19.04 -5.18 -17.88
N THR A 16 -19.61 -6.12 -17.10
CA THR A 16 -20.41 -7.27 -17.56
C THR A 16 -20.77 -8.14 -16.33
N TYR A 17 -22.00 -8.65 -16.32
CA TYR A 17 -22.55 -9.73 -15.48
C TYR A 17 -23.30 -9.36 -14.20
N SER A 18 -24.53 -9.88 -14.15
CA SER A 18 -25.50 -9.68 -13.10
C SER A 18 -26.21 -10.99 -12.77
N VAL A 19 -26.59 -11.10 -11.49
CA VAL A 19 -27.66 -11.89 -10.85
C VAL A 19 -27.38 -13.37 -10.47
N LEU A 20 -27.23 -13.66 -9.17
CA LEU A 20 -28.25 -14.21 -8.25
C LEU A 20 -27.60 -14.73 -6.94
N ARG A 21 -28.11 -14.27 -5.78
CA ARG A 21 -27.77 -14.78 -4.44
C ARG A 21 -28.45 -16.12 -4.16
N PRO A 22 -27.86 -16.95 -3.28
CA PRO A 22 -28.60 -17.32 -2.06
C PRO A 22 -27.75 -17.30 -0.78
N ALA A 23 -28.46 -17.11 0.34
CA ALA A 23 -27.94 -17.04 1.71
C ALA A 23 -27.29 -18.35 2.18
N PHE A 24 -26.20 -18.26 2.94
CA PHE A 24 -25.69 -19.38 3.72
C PHE A 24 -25.26 -19.00 5.14
N LEU A 25 -25.46 -20.00 5.99
CA LEU A 25 -25.51 -20.02 7.45
C LEU A 25 -24.09 -20.17 8.03
N ALA A 26 -23.73 -19.32 9.00
CA ALA A 26 -22.47 -19.41 9.73
C ALA A 26 -22.36 -20.71 10.53
N VAL A 27 -21.28 -21.46 10.32
CA VAL A 27 -20.85 -22.55 11.21
C VAL A 27 -19.54 -22.12 11.84
N ILE A 28 -19.60 -21.76 13.12
CA ILE A 28 -18.45 -21.48 13.97
C ILE A 28 -17.79 -22.82 14.32
N ILE A 29 -16.52 -23.00 13.94
CA ILE A 29 -15.65 -24.03 14.53
C ILE A 29 -14.48 -23.32 15.18
N GLY A 30 -14.59 -23.12 16.50
CA GLY A 30 -13.48 -22.70 17.32
C GLY A 30 -12.43 -23.81 17.38
N SER A 31 -11.22 -23.51 16.94
CA SER A 31 -10.03 -24.30 17.25
C SER A 31 -9.09 -23.41 18.04
N ALA A 32 -8.97 -23.69 19.34
CA ALA A 32 -7.99 -23.06 20.19
C ALA A 32 -6.58 -23.52 19.77
N CYS A 33 -5.82 -22.64 19.12
CA CYS A 33 -4.39 -22.84 18.92
C CYS A 33 -3.65 -22.52 20.23
N ALA A 34 -3.07 -23.56 20.84
CA ALA A 34 -2.15 -23.39 21.94
C ALA A 34 -0.80 -22.89 21.38
N TYR A 35 -0.48 -21.61 21.61
CA TYR A 35 0.82 -21.04 21.32
C TYR A 35 1.91 -21.72 22.18
N SER A 36 2.90 -22.35 21.55
CA SER A 36 4.17 -22.68 22.21
C SER A 36 5.19 -21.60 21.91
N VAL A 37 5.31 -20.62 22.79
CA VAL A 37 6.42 -19.67 22.76
C VAL A 37 7.67 -20.40 23.27
N ALA A 38 8.53 -20.83 22.35
CA ALA A 38 9.86 -21.27 22.71
C ALA A 38 10.64 -20.04 23.21
N ARG A 39 10.84 -19.93 24.52
CA ARG A 39 11.69 -18.91 25.15
C ARG A 39 13.15 -19.16 24.73
N ALA A 40 13.63 -18.39 23.76
CA ALA A 40 15.05 -18.13 23.59
C ALA A 40 15.50 -17.14 24.67
N GLU A 41 16.63 -17.44 25.31
CA GLU A 41 17.20 -16.67 26.41
C GLU A 41 17.58 -15.23 26.01
N ASP A 42 17.45 -14.33 26.99
CA ASP A 42 17.47 -12.87 26.89
C ASP A 42 18.69 -12.28 26.15
N ASN A 43 18.40 -11.49 25.11
CA ASN A 43 19.32 -10.50 24.55
C ASN A 43 18.69 -9.11 24.78
N LEU A 44 19.31 -8.33 25.68
CA LEU A 44 18.81 -7.07 26.27
C LEU A 44 18.38 -5.96 25.28
N GLU A 45 18.68 -6.08 23.98
CA GLU A 45 18.22 -5.11 22.95
C GLU A 45 16.91 -5.50 22.23
N ILE A 46 16.51 -6.78 22.25
CA ILE A 46 15.26 -7.28 21.66
C ILE A 46 14.04 -6.77 22.47
N HIS A 47 14.24 -6.42 23.74
CA HIS A 47 13.20 -6.13 24.73
C HIS A 47 12.54 -4.74 24.64
N LYS A 48 12.62 -4.02 23.51
CA LYS A 48 11.97 -2.70 23.40
C LYS A 48 10.55 -2.72 22.84
N VAL A 49 10.13 -3.82 22.20
CA VAL A 49 8.74 -3.95 21.74
C VAL A 49 7.92 -4.72 22.78
N PRO A 50 6.91 -4.12 23.43
CA PRO A 50 6.09 -4.82 24.42
C PRO A 50 5.29 -5.95 23.77
N ALA A 51 5.27 -7.14 24.39
CA ALA A 51 4.47 -8.27 23.88
C ALA A 51 2.97 -7.92 23.76
N ALA A 52 2.45 -7.10 24.68
CA ALA A 52 1.07 -6.60 24.62
C ALA A 52 0.80 -5.76 23.36
N ALA A 53 1.79 -5.00 22.87
CA ALA A 53 1.65 -4.22 21.65
C ALA A 53 1.56 -5.12 20.40
N LEU A 54 2.33 -6.22 20.37
CA LEU A 54 2.24 -7.22 19.30
C LEU A 54 0.90 -7.98 19.36
N GLU A 55 0.42 -8.30 20.56
CA GLU A 55 -0.90 -8.92 20.77
C GLU A 55 -2.03 -8.00 20.29
N GLU A 56 -2.00 -6.70 20.63
CA GLU A 56 -2.96 -5.72 20.12
C GLU A 56 -2.90 -5.60 18.59
N LEU A 57 -1.71 -5.65 17.98
CA LEU A 57 -1.56 -5.61 16.52
C LEU A 57 -2.13 -6.87 15.86
N SER A 58 -1.93 -8.04 16.48
CA SER A 58 -2.55 -9.30 16.05
C SER A 58 -4.08 -9.20 16.10
N VAL A 59 -4.62 -8.70 17.22
CA VAL A 59 -6.08 -8.48 17.40
C VAL A 59 -6.63 -7.59 16.30
N ALA A 60 -5.96 -6.48 15.94
CA ALA A 60 -6.42 -5.59 14.87
C ALA A 60 -6.61 -6.31 13.52
N ILE A 61 -5.71 -7.25 13.17
CA ILE A 61 -5.85 -8.05 11.96
C ILE A 61 -6.98 -9.07 12.07
N TYR A 62 -7.11 -9.73 13.22
CA TYR A 62 -8.24 -10.64 13.46
C TYR A 62 -9.59 -9.90 13.41
N GLU A 63 -9.68 -8.67 13.89
CA GLU A 63 -10.88 -7.84 13.77
C GLU A 63 -11.19 -7.52 12.30
N HIS A 64 -10.17 -7.27 11.46
CA HIS A 64 -10.40 -7.13 10.01
C HIS A 64 -10.96 -8.41 9.39
N LEU A 65 -10.48 -9.58 9.81
CA LEU A 65 -11.00 -10.87 9.35
C LEU A 65 -12.45 -11.11 9.83
N GLU A 66 -12.74 -10.90 11.12
CA GLU A 66 -14.06 -11.13 11.71
C GLU A 66 -15.15 -10.23 11.12
N ASN A 67 -14.77 -8.99 10.77
CA ASN A 67 -15.64 -8.04 10.10
C ASN A 67 -15.69 -8.24 8.56
N ASP A 68 -15.07 -9.30 8.04
CA ASP A 68 -14.99 -9.62 6.61
C ASP A 68 -14.37 -8.47 5.77
N HIS A 69 -13.53 -7.62 6.39
CA HIS A 69 -12.72 -6.62 5.69
C HIS A 69 -11.60 -7.25 4.87
N ILE A 70 -11.23 -8.49 5.17
CA ILE A 70 -10.24 -9.28 4.42
C ILE A 70 -10.65 -10.76 4.39
N VAL A 71 -10.17 -11.48 3.39
CA VAL A 71 -10.36 -12.94 3.26
C VAL A 71 -9.33 -13.73 4.07
N GLY A 72 -8.10 -13.25 4.08
CA GLY A 72 -6.97 -13.83 4.82
C GLY A 72 -5.75 -12.92 4.72
N ALA A 73 -4.80 -13.07 5.64
CA ALA A 73 -3.59 -12.26 5.65
C ALA A 73 -2.44 -12.95 6.37
N GLU A 74 -1.22 -12.50 6.06
CA GLU A 74 -0.03 -12.67 6.88
C GLU A 74 0.45 -11.33 7.44
N LEU A 75 0.97 -11.36 8.67
CA LEU A 75 1.68 -10.26 9.32
C LEU A 75 3.05 -10.73 9.78
N LEU A 76 4.09 -10.06 9.31
CA LEU A 76 5.48 -10.27 9.72
C LEU A 76 6.02 -8.98 10.35
N VAL A 77 6.60 -9.09 11.55
CA VAL A 77 7.35 -8.02 12.21
C VAL A 77 8.78 -8.49 12.45
N VAL A 78 9.73 -7.74 11.89
CA VAL A 78 11.16 -7.96 12.06
C VAL A 78 11.73 -6.76 12.82
N LYS A 79 12.46 -7.03 13.91
CA LYS A 79 13.14 -6.01 14.72
C LYS A 79 14.60 -6.44 14.89
N SER A 80 15.54 -5.55 14.58
CA SER A 80 16.97 -5.81 14.76
C SER A 80 17.41 -7.13 14.12
N SER A 81 17.01 -7.30 12.85
CA SER A 81 17.25 -8.51 12.05
C SER A 81 16.65 -9.81 12.61
N GLN A 82 15.73 -9.73 13.56
CA GLN A 82 15.04 -10.90 14.12
C GLN A 82 13.55 -10.83 13.90
N THR A 83 12.95 -11.93 13.44
CA THR A 83 11.50 -12.08 13.41
C THR A 83 10.96 -12.15 14.83
N ILE A 84 10.17 -11.15 15.22
CA ILE A 84 9.52 -11.10 16.54
C ILE A 84 8.02 -11.46 16.47
N MET A 85 7.43 -11.44 15.27
CA MET A 85 6.08 -11.93 15.00
C MET A 85 5.97 -12.40 13.54
N HIS A 86 5.34 -13.54 13.30
CA HIS A 86 4.97 -14.02 11.96
C HIS A 86 3.68 -14.82 12.08
N GLU A 87 2.56 -14.17 11.80
CA GLU A 87 1.22 -14.73 11.98
C GLU A 87 0.46 -14.77 10.66
N ALA A 88 -0.48 -15.71 10.58
CA ALA A 88 -1.36 -15.90 9.46
C ALA A 88 -2.80 -16.10 9.97
N CYS A 89 -3.77 -15.52 9.28
CA CYS A 89 -5.19 -15.68 9.61
C CYS A 89 -6.07 -15.76 8.36
N GLY A 90 -7.24 -16.40 8.50
CA GLY A 90 -8.22 -16.52 7.41
C GLY A 90 -7.82 -17.56 6.38
N TRP A 91 -8.15 -17.29 5.12
CA TRP A 91 -8.06 -18.26 4.03
C TRP A 91 -7.06 -17.84 2.96
N MET A 92 -6.22 -18.77 2.54
CA MET A 92 -5.42 -18.66 1.30
C MET A 92 -6.30 -18.92 0.06
N ASP A 93 -7.26 -19.84 0.18
CA ASP A 93 -8.38 -19.98 -0.75
C ASP A 93 -9.64 -20.31 0.04
N ARG A 94 -10.59 -19.37 0.06
CA ARG A 94 -11.82 -19.47 0.85
C ARG A 94 -12.82 -20.45 0.25
N GLU A 95 -12.90 -20.59 -1.07
CA GLU A 95 -13.85 -21.51 -1.71
C GLU A 95 -13.38 -22.96 -1.56
N GLU A 96 -12.07 -23.20 -1.56
CA GLU A 96 -11.48 -24.51 -1.31
C GLU A 96 -11.23 -24.80 0.19
N LEU A 97 -11.58 -23.85 1.07
CA LEU A 97 -11.36 -23.94 2.53
C LEU A 97 -9.89 -24.21 2.90
N THR A 98 -8.97 -23.63 2.15
CA THR A 98 -7.53 -23.75 2.41
C THR A 98 -7.09 -22.62 3.35
N PRO A 99 -6.60 -22.94 4.56
CA PRO A 99 -6.21 -21.93 5.53
C PRO A 99 -4.99 -21.14 5.05
N MET A 100 -4.89 -19.88 5.48
CA MET A 100 -3.67 -19.10 5.33
C MET A 100 -2.57 -19.65 6.25
N GLU A 101 -1.35 -19.78 5.76
CA GLU A 101 -0.19 -20.24 6.54
C GLU A 101 0.99 -19.27 6.36
N PRO A 102 1.91 -19.16 7.34
CA PRO A 102 3.13 -18.38 7.16
C PRO A 102 3.93 -18.83 5.93
N ASN A 103 4.40 -17.87 5.13
CA ASN A 103 5.09 -18.07 3.85
C ASN A 103 4.18 -18.50 2.69
N THR A 104 2.89 -18.17 2.73
CA THR A 104 2.05 -18.07 1.53
C THR A 104 2.67 -17.04 0.57
N ILE A 105 2.56 -17.34 -0.72
CA ILE A 105 3.08 -16.52 -1.81
C ILE A 105 1.95 -15.66 -2.35
N PHE A 106 2.12 -14.35 -2.28
CA PHE A 106 1.14 -13.34 -2.71
C PHE A 106 1.58 -12.68 -3.99
N ASN A 107 0.62 -12.27 -4.83
CA ASN A 107 0.90 -11.30 -5.88
C ASN A 107 1.14 -9.92 -5.23
N ILE A 108 2.39 -9.45 -5.23
CA ILE A 108 2.78 -8.23 -4.50
C ILE A 108 2.54 -6.94 -5.31
N ARG A 109 2.07 -7.06 -6.55
CA ARG A 109 1.66 -5.94 -7.40
C ARG A 109 2.74 -4.86 -7.43
N SER A 110 2.34 -3.62 -7.16
CA SER A 110 3.15 -2.41 -7.21
C SER A 110 4.44 -2.45 -6.38
N MET A 111 4.55 -3.34 -5.39
CA MET A 111 5.81 -3.59 -4.69
C MET A 111 6.92 -4.11 -5.63
N THR A 112 6.56 -4.64 -6.81
CA THR A 112 7.47 -4.96 -7.92
C THR A 112 8.32 -3.77 -8.35
N LYS A 113 7.77 -2.54 -8.30
CA LYS A 113 8.45 -1.32 -8.73
C LYS A 113 9.75 -1.08 -7.98
N MET A 114 9.81 -1.39 -6.69
CA MET A 114 11.04 -1.26 -5.91
C MET A 114 12.15 -2.16 -6.46
N LEU A 115 11.83 -3.39 -6.90
CA LEU A 115 12.81 -4.30 -7.52
C LEU A 115 13.20 -3.84 -8.93
N THR A 116 12.26 -3.32 -9.71
CA THR A 116 12.56 -2.71 -11.02
C THR A 116 13.45 -1.47 -10.87
N GLY A 117 13.17 -0.62 -9.88
CA GLY A 117 13.97 0.55 -9.53
C GLY A 117 15.38 0.18 -9.06
N ALA A 118 15.50 -0.81 -8.16
CA ALA A 118 16.79 -1.37 -7.73
C ALA A 118 17.58 -1.95 -8.92
N SER A 119 16.91 -2.61 -9.87
CA SER A 119 17.56 -3.12 -11.08
C SER A 119 18.17 -2.00 -11.93
N ALA A 120 17.46 -0.88 -12.08
CA ALA A 120 18.00 0.30 -12.75
C ALA A 120 19.18 0.90 -11.95
N GLN A 121 19.11 0.94 -10.62
CA GLN A 121 20.22 1.40 -9.78
C GLN A 121 21.47 0.54 -9.91
N ILE A 122 21.33 -0.79 -9.99
CA ILE A 122 22.46 -1.69 -10.25
C ILE A 122 23.18 -1.29 -11.56
N LEU A 123 22.42 -1.01 -12.62
CA LEU A 123 22.99 -0.59 -13.90
C LEU A 123 23.62 0.81 -13.83
N ILE A 124 23.10 1.70 -12.98
CA ILE A 124 23.69 3.02 -12.71
C ILE A 124 25.01 2.88 -11.96
N ASP A 125 25.08 2.02 -10.95
CA ASP A 125 26.31 1.74 -10.19
C ASP A 125 27.38 1.10 -11.09
N GLU A 126 26.97 0.31 -12.09
CA GLU A 126 27.83 -0.22 -13.15
C GLU A 126 28.23 0.80 -14.22
N ALA A 127 27.74 2.05 -14.13
CA ALA A 127 27.91 3.11 -15.12
C ALA A 127 27.44 2.72 -16.54
N ARG A 128 26.44 1.83 -16.64
CA ARG A 128 25.81 1.38 -17.89
C ARG A 128 24.50 2.12 -18.19
N LEU A 129 23.97 2.81 -17.20
CA LEU A 129 22.77 3.64 -17.28
C LEU A 129 23.04 4.94 -16.50
N SER A 130 22.50 6.05 -16.98
CA SER A 130 22.50 7.35 -16.29
C SER A 130 21.08 7.83 -16.05
N LEU A 131 20.88 8.57 -14.96
CA LEU A 131 19.60 9.21 -14.63
C LEU A 131 19.14 10.18 -15.74
N ASP A 132 20.09 10.86 -16.38
CA ASP A 132 19.85 11.85 -17.43
C ASP A 132 19.65 11.24 -18.82
N ASP A 133 19.85 9.92 -18.97
CA ASP A 133 19.69 9.28 -20.28
C ASP A 133 18.24 9.42 -20.74
N ARG A 134 18.08 9.68 -22.05
CA ARG A 134 16.76 9.74 -22.66
C ARG A 134 16.28 8.31 -22.90
N VAL A 135 15.02 8.04 -22.59
CA VAL A 135 14.41 6.72 -22.83
C VAL A 135 14.47 6.35 -24.32
N SER A 136 14.37 7.34 -25.21
CA SER A 136 14.49 7.17 -26.67
C SER A 136 15.84 6.60 -27.15
N GLN A 137 16.89 6.64 -26.32
CA GLN A 137 18.16 5.99 -26.63
C GLN A 137 18.06 4.45 -26.59
N TYR A 138 17.10 3.92 -25.83
CA TYR A 138 16.92 2.49 -25.59
C TYR A 138 15.64 1.94 -26.24
N LEU A 139 14.59 2.76 -26.29
CA LEU A 139 13.28 2.38 -26.78
C LEU A 139 12.86 3.31 -27.94
N PRO A 140 12.93 2.86 -29.21
CA PRO A 140 12.65 3.71 -30.37
C PRO A 140 11.22 4.29 -30.41
N GLY A 141 10.24 3.66 -29.76
CA GLY A 141 8.88 4.18 -29.62
C GLY A 141 8.84 5.53 -28.89
N PHE A 142 9.86 5.84 -28.08
CA PHE A 142 10.01 7.13 -27.42
C PHE A 142 10.69 8.19 -28.30
N ASP A 143 11.28 7.84 -29.44
CA ASP A 143 11.95 8.79 -30.37
C ASP A 143 10.93 9.58 -31.19
N ASN A 144 10.16 10.42 -30.49
CA ASN A 144 9.16 11.29 -31.07
C ASN A 144 9.03 12.59 -30.27
N SER A 145 8.36 13.60 -30.85
CA SER A 145 8.25 14.93 -30.24
C SER A 145 7.49 14.99 -28.91
N ARG A 146 6.74 13.96 -28.53
CA ARG A 146 5.96 13.91 -27.28
C ARG A 146 6.74 13.22 -26.15
N SER A 147 7.48 12.16 -26.47
CA SER A 147 8.10 11.27 -25.50
C SER A 147 9.63 11.35 -25.47
N GLY A 148 10.26 12.00 -26.46
CA GLY A 148 11.72 12.00 -26.63
C GLY A 148 12.49 12.72 -25.53
N ASP A 149 11.83 13.56 -24.75
CA ASP A 149 12.40 14.26 -23.61
C ASP A 149 12.26 13.49 -22.28
N ILE A 150 11.62 12.32 -22.27
CA ILE A 150 11.49 11.53 -21.03
C ILE A 150 12.87 10.96 -20.64
N THR A 151 13.28 11.15 -19.38
CA THR A 151 14.54 10.62 -18.83
C THR A 151 14.33 9.40 -17.92
N ILE A 152 15.40 8.67 -17.64
CA ILE A 152 15.40 7.57 -16.66
C ILE A 152 14.98 8.04 -15.27
N GLU A 153 15.48 9.20 -14.81
CA GLU A 153 15.06 9.81 -13.55
C GLU A 153 13.55 10.04 -13.49
N GLN A 154 12.96 10.52 -14.59
CA GLN A 154 11.52 10.79 -14.65
C GLN A 154 10.68 9.51 -14.63
N LEU A 155 11.20 8.40 -15.16
CA LEU A 155 10.55 7.09 -14.97
C LEU A 155 10.63 6.64 -13.52
N LEU A 156 11.83 6.70 -12.91
CA LEU A 156 12.09 6.29 -11.51
C LEU A 156 11.25 7.05 -10.49
N THR A 157 10.92 8.31 -10.77
CA THR A 157 10.27 9.23 -9.82
C THR A 157 8.81 9.49 -10.12
N HIS A 158 8.22 8.75 -11.08
CA HIS A 158 6.83 8.97 -11.56
C HIS A 158 6.58 10.42 -12.00
N ARG A 159 7.52 10.99 -12.76
CA ARG A 159 7.44 12.34 -13.33
C ARG A 159 7.49 12.34 -14.86
N SER A 160 7.40 11.19 -15.52
CA SER A 160 7.44 11.08 -16.98
C SER A 160 6.23 11.67 -17.68
N GLY A 161 5.12 11.83 -16.97
CA GLY A 161 3.83 12.23 -17.53
C GLY A 161 3.07 11.11 -18.25
N LEU A 162 3.59 9.90 -18.23
CA LEU A 162 2.90 8.72 -18.75
C LEU A 162 1.66 8.39 -17.89
N PRO A 163 0.61 7.80 -18.48
CA PRO A 163 -0.61 7.46 -17.77
C PRO A 163 -0.36 6.38 -16.70
N LEU A 164 -1.37 6.12 -15.85
CA LEU A 164 -1.34 4.99 -14.92
C LEU A 164 -1.08 3.69 -15.69
N SER A 165 -1.91 3.39 -16.69
CA SER A 165 -1.76 2.24 -17.59
C SER A 165 -2.19 2.65 -18.99
N THR A 166 -1.55 2.09 -20.01
CA THR A 166 -1.99 2.18 -21.41
C THR A 166 -2.90 1.01 -21.82
N ILE A 167 -3.10 0.07 -20.91
CA ILE A 167 -3.85 -1.18 -21.09
C ILE A 167 -5.07 -1.15 -20.20
N THR A 168 -6.23 -1.42 -20.80
CA THR A 168 -7.52 -1.42 -20.11
C THR A 168 -8.06 -2.83 -19.85
N SER A 169 -7.51 -3.85 -20.50
CA SER A 169 -7.81 -5.26 -20.25
C SER A 169 -6.58 -6.14 -20.47
N LEU A 170 -6.53 -7.32 -19.83
CA LEU A 170 -5.43 -8.26 -20.09
C LEU A 170 -5.44 -8.81 -21.52
N GLU A 171 -6.60 -8.87 -22.20
CA GLU A 171 -6.70 -9.30 -23.60
C GLU A 171 -5.97 -8.35 -24.57
N GLU A 172 -5.89 -7.04 -24.24
CA GLU A 172 -5.09 -6.09 -25.01
C GLU A 172 -3.58 -6.37 -24.92
N LEU A 173 -3.14 -7.22 -23.99
CA LEU A 173 -1.74 -7.61 -23.86
C LEU A 173 -1.36 -8.76 -24.78
N ASP A 174 -2.32 -9.56 -25.22
CA ASP A 174 -2.09 -10.68 -26.14
C ASP A 174 -1.58 -10.19 -27.51
N GLN A 175 -1.62 -8.88 -27.77
CA GLN A 175 -1.03 -8.27 -28.96
C GLN A 175 0.48 -8.00 -28.85
N PHE A 176 1.08 -8.17 -27.67
CA PHE A 176 2.51 -7.97 -27.43
C PHE A 176 3.19 -9.28 -27.12
N ASP A 177 4.32 -9.52 -27.78
CA ASP A 177 5.11 -10.74 -27.58
C ASP A 177 6.02 -10.63 -26.32
N ASP A 178 6.38 -9.41 -25.92
CA ASP A 178 7.35 -9.14 -24.86
C ASP A 178 7.20 -7.74 -24.24
N LEU A 179 7.93 -7.50 -23.15
CA LEU A 179 7.95 -6.20 -22.46
C LEU A 179 8.51 -5.08 -23.34
N TYR A 180 9.47 -5.39 -24.22
CA TYR A 180 10.08 -4.41 -25.12
C TYR A 180 9.05 -3.84 -26.12
N SER A 181 8.30 -4.69 -26.82
CA SER A 181 7.26 -4.27 -27.77
C SER A 181 6.14 -3.49 -27.06
N PHE A 182 5.73 -3.94 -25.88
CA PHE A 182 4.75 -3.22 -25.07
C PHE A 182 5.26 -1.83 -24.67
N ALA A 183 6.48 -1.72 -24.14
CA ALA A 183 7.07 -0.45 -23.74
C ALA A 183 7.24 0.54 -24.90
N ASN A 184 7.58 0.06 -26.09
CA ASN A 184 7.64 0.93 -27.27
C ASN A 184 6.26 1.52 -27.61
N SER A 185 5.18 0.74 -27.50
CA SER A 185 3.82 1.25 -27.70
C SER A 185 3.43 2.35 -26.70
N ILE A 186 3.93 2.27 -25.46
CA ILE A 186 3.75 3.32 -24.44
C ILE A 186 4.41 4.62 -24.90
N GLY A 187 5.64 4.54 -25.42
CA GLY A 187 6.35 5.69 -25.96
C GLY A 187 5.64 6.35 -27.15
N GLU A 188 5.03 5.55 -28.02
CA GLU A 188 4.26 6.01 -29.18
C GLU A 188 2.97 6.72 -28.77
N GLN A 189 2.27 6.21 -27.76
CA GLN A 189 1.10 6.86 -27.16
C GLN A 189 1.47 8.16 -26.45
N GLY A 190 2.61 8.16 -25.76
CA GLY A 190 3.23 9.32 -25.12
C GLY A 190 2.51 9.85 -23.88
N PRO A 191 3.06 10.89 -23.24
CA PRO A 191 2.57 11.37 -21.95
C PRO A 191 1.27 12.18 -22.08
N GLU A 192 0.49 12.20 -20.99
CA GLU A 192 -0.77 12.97 -20.83
C GLU A 192 -0.50 14.45 -20.55
N PHE A 193 0.67 14.77 -20.00
CA PHE A 193 1.12 16.14 -19.69
C PHE A 193 2.66 16.23 -19.78
N PRO A 194 3.25 17.43 -19.83
CA PRO A 194 4.69 17.58 -20.07
C PRO A 194 5.55 16.81 -19.05
N PRO A 195 6.55 16.02 -19.50
CA PRO A 195 7.48 15.34 -18.60
C PRO A 195 8.16 16.31 -17.63
N GLY A 196 8.33 15.88 -16.39
CA GLY A 196 8.94 16.65 -15.30
C GLY A 196 8.01 17.67 -14.64
N SER A 197 6.79 17.90 -15.14
CA SER A 197 5.92 18.97 -14.62
C SER A 197 5.30 18.68 -13.25
N LYS A 198 4.96 17.43 -12.95
CA LYS A 198 4.41 16.99 -11.66
C LYS A 198 4.61 15.49 -11.43
N PHE A 199 4.31 15.05 -10.20
CA PHE A 199 4.16 13.63 -9.88
C PHE A 199 2.85 13.09 -10.46
N TRP A 200 2.91 11.86 -10.98
CA TRP A 200 1.75 11.09 -11.40
C TRP A 200 2.11 9.62 -11.45
N TYR A 201 1.52 8.84 -10.55
CA TYR A 201 1.81 7.41 -10.43
C TYR A 201 1.55 6.69 -11.75
N SER A 202 2.53 5.95 -12.25
CA SER A 202 2.52 5.40 -13.60
C SER A 202 3.10 3.99 -13.65
N ASP A 203 2.24 2.98 -13.84
CA ASP A 203 2.65 1.62 -14.18
C ASP A 203 3.33 1.64 -15.55
N ALA A 204 2.74 2.33 -16.54
CA ALA A 204 3.32 2.48 -17.87
C ALA A 204 4.79 3.01 -17.86
N GLY A 205 5.12 3.90 -16.92
CA GLY A 205 6.50 4.37 -16.72
C GLY A 205 7.42 3.31 -16.12
N SER A 206 6.94 2.51 -15.17
CA SER A 206 7.68 1.35 -14.65
C SER A 206 7.92 0.29 -15.73
N GLU A 207 7.00 0.14 -16.67
CA GLU A 207 7.09 -0.85 -17.76
C GLU A 207 8.19 -0.45 -18.72
N ALA A 208 8.22 0.84 -19.09
CA ALA A 208 9.30 1.43 -19.87
C ALA A 208 10.65 1.29 -19.16
N LEU A 209 10.71 1.51 -17.83
CA LEU A 209 11.95 1.34 -17.07
C LEU A 209 12.41 -0.13 -17.08
N GLY A 210 11.49 -1.08 -16.92
CA GLY A 210 11.78 -2.51 -17.02
C GLY A 210 12.34 -2.88 -18.39
N ALA A 211 11.75 -2.38 -19.48
CA ALA A 211 12.26 -2.61 -20.84
C ALA A 211 13.65 -1.98 -21.06
N VAL A 212 13.93 -0.80 -20.48
CA VAL A 212 15.28 -0.22 -20.51
C VAL A 212 16.29 -1.13 -19.81
N VAL A 213 15.93 -1.71 -18.65
CA VAL A 213 16.78 -2.70 -17.97
C VAL A 213 17.06 -3.88 -18.89
N GLU A 214 16.07 -4.38 -19.64
CA GLU A 214 16.30 -5.47 -20.61
C GLU A 214 17.28 -5.09 -21.71
N VAL A 215 17.08 -3.93 -22.34
CA VAL A 215 17.94 -3.43 -23.43
C VAL A 215 19.38 -3.24 -22.97
N VAL A 216 19.56 -2.60 -21.80
CA VAL A 216 20.90 -2.30 -21.28
C VAL A 216 21.60 -3.56 -20.78
N SER A 217 20.86 -4.47 -20.12
CA SER A 217 21.42 -5.70 -19.55
C SER A 217 21.68 -6.79 -20.61
N GLY A 218 20.88 -6.84 -21.66
CA GLY A 218 20.89 -7.89 -22.69
C GLY A 218 20.13 -9.16 -22.31
N VAL A 219 19.40 -9.16 -21.19
CA VAL A 219 18.56 -10.28 -20.72
C VAL A 219 17.17 -9.77 -20.34
N THR A 220 16.19 -10.67 -20.26
CA THR A 220 14.82 -10.31 -19.87
C THR A 220 14.74 -9.89 -18.40
N LEU A 221 13.73 -9.10 -18.04
CA LEU A 221 13.60 -8.47 -16.72
C LEU A 221 13.51 -9.52 -15.60
N ASP A 222 12.77 -10.59 -15.82
CA ASP A 222 12.68 -11.74 -14.90
C ASP A 222 14.05 -12.35 -14.62
N LYS A 223 14.87 -12.55 -15.66
CA LYS A 223 16.22 -13.12 -15.51
C LYS A 223 17.14 -12.16 -14.78
N PHE A 224 17.10 -10.87 -15.14
CA PHE A 224 17.92 -9.86 -14.48
C PHE A 224 17.59 -9.77 -12.99
N VAL A 225 16.32 -9.61 -12.63
CA VAL A 225 15.90 -9.51 -11.24
C VAL A 225 16.23 -10.80 -10.48
N ARG A 226 15.97 -11.97 -11.06
CA ARG A 226 16.31 -13.25 -10.42
C ARG A 226 17.80 -13.37 -10.12
N GLU A 227 18.66 -13.11 -11.11
CA GLU A 227 20.10 -13.29 -10.98
C GLU A 227 20.78 -12.20 -10.15
N ARG A 228 20.30 -10.96 -10.23
CA ARG A 228 20.96 -9.79 -9.63
C ARG A 228 20.38 -9.36 -8.30
N LEU A 229 19.15 -9.75 -7.99
CA LEU A 229 18.46 -9.39 -6.74
C LEU A 229 17.99 -10.65 -5.99
N LEU A 230 17.15 -11.49 -6.59
CA LEU A 230 16.49 -12.57 -5.82
C LEU A 230 17.49 -13.60 -5.30
N HIS A 231 18.36 -14.14 -6.17
CA HIS A 231 19.35 -15.14 -5.74
C HIS A 231 20.35 -14.58 -4.71
N PRO A 232 20.98 -13.40 -4.91
CA PRO A 232 21.90 -12.85 -3.91
C PRO A 232 21.24 -12.52 -2.56
N LEU A 233 19.93 -12.25 -2.57
CA LEU A 233 19.15 -11.95 -1.38
C LEU A 233 18.48 -13.20 -0.77
N ASP A 234 18.78 -14.40 -1.27
CA ASP A 234 18.13 -15.66 -0.88
C ASP A 234 16.59 -15.64 -1.01
N MET A 235 16.01 -14.85 -1.91
CA MET A 235 14.56 -14.75 -2.12
C MET A 235 14.02 -15.90 -2.99
N ASN A 236 14.08 -17.12 -2.45
CA ASN A 236 13.80 -18.36 -3.19
C ASN A 236 12.30 -18.62 -3.45
N ASP A 237 11.40 -17.94 -2.75
CA ASP A 237 9.95 -18.02 -2.89
C ASP A 237 9.38 -16.76 -3.59
N THR A 238 10.18 -16.13 -4.46
CA THR A 238 9.81 -14.94 -5.22
C THR A 238 9.92 -15.17 -6.72
N PHE A 239 8.86 -14.86 -7.49
CA PHE A 239 8.70 -15.28 -8.88
C PHE A 239 8.05 -14.18 -9.73
N TYR A 240 8.47 -14.01 -10.98
CA TYR A 240 7.84 -13.06 -11.93
C TYR A 240 6.59 -13.61 -12.62
N ILE A 241 6.59 -14.90 -12.89
CA ILE A 241 5.51 -15.66 -13.50
C ILE A 241 5.56 -17.02 -12.82
N ALA A 242 4.46 -17.78 -12.81
CA ALA A 242 4.47 -19.17 -12.43
C ALA A 242 5.51 -19.93 -13.28
N GLU A 243 6.75 -20.03 -12.77
CA GLU A 243 7.76 -20.90 -13.32
C GLU A 243 7.21 -22.34 -13.25
N PRO A 244 7.56 -23.25 -14.18
CA PRO A 244 7.05 -24.62 -14.17
C PRO A 244 7.23 -25.34 -12.81
N GLU A 245 8.24 -24.94 -12.05
CA GLU A 245 8.59 -25.46 -10.73
C GLU A 245 7.99 -24.67 -9.56
N ALA A 246 7.22 -23.61 -9.81
CA ALA A 246 6.62 -22.78 -8.76
C ALA A 246 5.69 -23.61 -7.86
N PRO A 247 5.74 -23.44 -6.53
CA PRO A 247 4.89 -24.16 -5.59
C PRO A 247 3.47 -23.57 -5.59
N LEU A 248 2.71 -23.82 -6.66
CA LEU A 248 1.38 -23.22 -6.89
C LEU A 248 0.39 -23.47 -5.75
N ASP A 249 0.58 -24.53 -4.97
CA ASP A 249 -0.20 -24.86 -3.78
C ASP A 249 0.02 -23.90 -2.60
N ARG A 250 1.10 -23.12 -2.62
CA ARG A 250 1.38 -22.05 -1.65
C ARG A 250 0.93 -20.66 -2.11
N PHE A 251 0.39 -20.52 -3.32
CA PHE A 251 -0.02 -19.22 -3.84
C PHE A 251 -1.42 -18.85 -3.34
N ALA A 252 -1.55 -17.62 -2.87
CA ALA A 252 -2.81 -17.00 -2.52
C ALA A 252 -3.73 -16.82 -3.74
N SER A 253 -4.99 -17.27 -3.64
CA SER A 253 -6.04 -16.86 -4.59
C SER A 253 -6.35 -15.37 -4.40
N LEU A 254 -6.76 -14.67 -5.47
CA LEU A 254 -7.03 -13.23 -5.40
C LEU A 254 -8.52 -12.93 -5.32
N TYR A 255 -8.87 -12.00 -4.43
CA TYR A 255 -10.23 -11.60 -4.15
C TYR A 255 -10.43 -10.12 -4.42
N ILE A 256 -11.63 -9.77 -4.89
CA ILE A 256 -12.08 -8.40 -5.14
C ILE A 256 -13.49 -8.23 -4.59
N GLY A 257 -13.78 -7.08 -4.00
CA GLY A 257 -15.12 -6.80 -3.48
C GLY A 257 -15.10 -6.00 -2.19
N THR A 258 -16.16 -6.14 -1.42
CA THR A 258 -16.40 -5.45 -0.15
C THR A 258 -16.83 -6.47 0.91
N PRO A 259 -16.82 -6.10 2.21
CA PRO A 259 -17.35 -6.95 3.26
C PRO A 259 -18.72 -7.54 2.91
N GLY A 260 -18.86 -8.85 3.11
CA GLY A 260 -20.03 -9.65 2.80
C GLY A 260 -20.23 -9.97 1.32
N SER A 261 -19.34 -9.55 0.41
CA SER A 261 -19.51 -9.69 -1.05
C SER A 261 -18.17 -9.81 -1.81
N TRP A 262 -17.25 -10.61 -1.26
CA TRP A 262 -15.99 -10.97 -1.90
C TRP A 262 -16.17 -11.98 -3.04
N GLU A 263 -15.54 -11.71 -4.19
CA GLU A 263 -15.46 -12.59 -5.35
C GLU A 263 -14.00 -13.05 -5.56
N LYS A 264 -13.79 -14.37 -5.68
CA LYS A 264 -12.52 -14.93 -6.16
C LYS A 264 -12.44 -14.70 -7.67
N TRP A 265 -11.47 -13.90 -8.09
CA TRP A 265 -11.34 -13.49 -9.49
C TRP A 265 -10.08 -14.05 -10.17
N TRP A 266 -9.13 -14.60 -9.39
CA TRP A 266 -8.00 -15.36 -9.92
C TRP A 266 -7.59 -16.47 -8.95
N MET A 267 -7.06 -17.57 -9.50
CA MET A 267 -6.50 -18.70 -8.76
C MET A 267 -5.15 -19.14 -9.34
N PRO A 268 -4.26 -19.73 -8.52
CA PRO A 268 -2.97 -20.22 -8.98
C PRO A 268 -3.09 -21.29 -10.08
N GLY A 269 -2.19 -21.24 -11.06
CA GLY A 269 -2.09 -22.23 -12.14
C GLY A 269 -2.31 -21.69 -13.55
N GLU A 270 -2.94 -20.52 -13.69
CA GLU A 270 -2.99 -19.77 -14.95
C GLU A 270 -2.07 -18.54 -14.85
N PRO A 271 -1.15 -18.30 -15.82
CA PRO A 271 -0.27 -17.16 -15.78
C PRO A 271 -1.11 -15.88 -15.77
N PHE A 272 -0.97 -15.10 -14.70
CA PHE A 272 -1.72 -13.87 -14.56
C PHE A 272 -1.21 -12.75 -15.50
N TYR A 273 0.06 -12.82 -15.88
CA TYR A 273 0.70 -11.94 -16.86
C TYR A 273 1.39 -12.77 -17.96
N PRO A 274 1.36 -12.34 -19.23
CA PRO A 274 1.95 -13.08 -20.34
C PRO A 274 3.49 -13.05 -20.36
N PHE A 275 4.09 -12.02 -19.74
CA PHE A 275 5.53 -11.82 -19.59
C PHE A 275 5.81 -10.96 -18.35
N ALA A 276 7.09 -10.74 -18.04
CA ALA A 276 7.55 -9.97 -16.88
C ALA A 276 7.26 -8.47 -17.02
N TRP A 277 6.70 -7.85 -15.98
CA TRP A 277 6.33 -6.43 -15.96
C TRP A 277 7.13 -5.63 -14.93
N GLY A 278 7.44 -4.38 -15.27
CA GLY A 278 8.15 -3.49 -14.35
C GLY A 278 7.31 -3.06 -13.15
N SER A 279 5.99 -3.04 -13.27
CA SER A 279 5.09 -2.48 -12.25
C SER A 279 4.48 -3.48 -11.29
N GLN A 280 4.17 -4.72 -11.69
CA GLN A 280 3.18 -5.51 -10.93
C GLN A 280 3.22 -7.04 -11.02
N SER A 281 4.22 -7.64 -11.67
CA SER A 281 4.19 -9.08 -11.94
C SER A 281 4.82 -9.99 -10.90
N LEU A 282 5.53 -9.46 -9.90
CA LEU A 282 6.15 -10.33 -8.91
C LEU A 282 5.11 -10.94 -7.95
N TYR A 283 5.40 -12.17 -7.59
CA TYR A 283 4.85 -12.92 -6.48
C TYR A 283 5.94 -13.08 -5.43
N SER A 284 5.63 -12.95 -4.14
CA SER A 284 6.61 -13.08 -3.06
C SER A 284 5.93 -13.43 -1.73
N THR A 285 6.74 -13.77 -0.73
CA THR A 285 6.31 -13.94 0.66
C THR A 285 6.69 -12.70 1.49
N PRO A 286 6.08 -12.47 2.66
CA PRO A 286 6.55 -11.43 3.58
C PRO A 286 8.03 -11.58 3.93
N MET A 287 8.50 -12.81 4.13
CA MET A 287 9.89 -13.11 4.53
C MET A 287 10.90 -12.79 3.42
N ASP A 288 10.59 -13.16 2.18
CA ASP A 288 11.48 -12.85 1.06
C ASP A 288 11.54 -11.35 0.81
N TYR A 289 10.39 -10.67 0.81
CA TYR A 289 10.38 -9.23 0.64
C TYR A 289 11.11 -8.51 1.79
N ALA A 290 11.07 -9.06 3.01
CA ALA A 290 11.86 -8.58 4.13
C ALA A 290 13.37 -8.64 3.90
N ARG A 291 13.87 -9.63 3.15
CA ARG A 291 15.30 -9.70 2.78
C ARG A 291 15.68 -8.55 1.83
N PHE A 292 14.83 -8.25 0.86
CA PHE A 292 15.01 -7.08 -0.02
C PHE A 292 14.99 -5.76 0.74
N VAL A 293 14.01 -5.55 1.62
CA VAL A 293 13.93 -4.32 2.42
C VAL A 293 15.09 -4.23 3.43
N SER A 294 15.54 -5.35 4.00
CA SER A 294 16.72 -5.42 4.86
C SER A 294 17.99 -4.99 4.13
N MET A 295 18.15 -5.34 2.84
CA MET A 295 19.27 -4.86 2.03
C MET A 295 19.29 -3.32 1.94
N LEU A 296 18.12 -2.69 1.77
CA LEU A 296 18.00 -1.22 1.77
C LEU A 296 18.29 -0.62 3.15
N MET A 297 17.73 -1.21 4.23
CA MET A 297 18.01 -0.81 5.62
C MET A 297 19.52 -0.87 5.95
N ASN A 298 20.23 -1.83 5.38
CA ASN A 298 21.66 -2.06 5.58
C ASN A 298 22.54 -1.34 4.53
N GLY A 299 22.05 -0.24 3.95
CA GLY A 299 22.83 0.61 3.06
C GLY A 299 23.26 -0.06 1.76
N GLY A 300 22.52 -1.06 1.29
CA GLY A 300 22.76 -1.76 0.03
C GLY A 300 23.41 -3.12 0.19
N THR A 301 23.59 -3.59 1.42
CA THR A 301 24.32 -4.83 1.72
C THR A 301 23.43 -5.92 2.29
N TYR A 302 23.71 -7.18 1.95
CA TYR A 302 23.03 -8.35 2.49
C TYR A 302 24.04 -9.49 2.67
N ASN A 303 24.05 -10.13 3.85
CA ASN A 303 24.99 -11.20 4.19
C ASN A 303 26.48 -10.89 3.93
N GLY A 304 26.86 -9.61 3.97
CA GLY A 304 28.23 -9.14 3.73
C GLY A 304 28.54 -8.81 2.26
N ASP A 305 27.66 -9.15 1.34
CA ASP A 305 27.77 -8.77 -0.08
C ASP A 305 27.11 -7.40 -0.31
N THR A 306 27.73 -6.60 -1.17
CA THR A 306 27.17 -5.32 -1.63
C THR A 306 26.35 -5.55 -2.89
N ILE A 307 25.03 -5.35 -2.79
CA ILE A 307 24.09 -5.50 -3.90
C ILE A 307 23.86 -4.15 -4.59
N LEU A 308 23.71 -3.09 -3.78
CA LEU A 308 23.62 -1.70 -4.21
C LEU A 308 24.68 -0.87 -3.50
N SER A 309 25.18 0.18 -4.15
CA SER A 309 25.99 1.19 -3.48
C SER A 309 25.17 1.97 -2.44
N ALA A 310 25.86 2.57 -1.47
CA ALA A 310 25.22 3.47 -0.51
C ALA A 310 24.58 4.66 -1.22
N GLU A 311 25.19 5.15 -2.31
CA GLU A 311 24.66 6.22 -3.14
C GLU A 311 23.38 5.81 -3.88
N ALA A 312 23.26 4.55 -4.32
CA ALA A 312 22.02 4.03 -4.89
C ALA A 312 20.90 3.97 -3.85
N VAL A 313 21.20 3.52 -2.63
CA VAL A 313 20.21 3.51 -1.54
C VAL A 313 19.79 4.94 -1.16
N ASP A 314 20.74 5.88 -1.08
CA ASP A 314 20.45 7.29 -0.83
C ASP A 314 19.51 7.88 -1.91
N ARG A 315 19.75 7.56 -3.19
CA ARG A 315 18.85 7.96 -4.29
C ARG A 315 17.46 7.36 -4.17
N ILE A 316 17.34 6.09 -3.78
CA ILE A 316 16.03 5.41 -3.58
C ILE A 316 15.24 6.09 -2.46
N LEU A 317 15.91 6.45 -1.37
CA LEU A 317 15.31 6.94 -0.13
C LEU A 317 15.27 8.49 -0.01
N THR A 318 15.77 9.20 -1.02
CA THR A 318 15.65 10.66 -1.09
C THR A 318 14.27 11.06 -1.62
N PRO A 319 13.50 11.91 -0.90
CA PRO A 319 12.21 12.39 -1.39
C PRO A 319 12.37 13.30 -2.60
N VAL A 320 11.70 12.97 -3.71
CA VAL A 320 11.74 13.76 -4.95
C VAL A 320 10.43 14.52 -5.16
N SER A 321 9.29 13.87 -4.96
CA SER A 321 7.98 14.48 -5.19
C SER A 321 7.03 14.19 -4.04
N VAL A 322 6.16 15.15 -3.70
CA VAL A 322 4.96 14.84 -2.90
C VAL A 322 4.11 13.87 -3.72
N MET A 323 3.76 12.74 -3.11
CA MET A 323 2.94 11.71 -3.74
C MET A 323 1.48 12.17 -3.74
N THR A 324 0.82 12.07 -4.89
CA THR A 324 -0.61 12.32 -5.01
C THR A 324 -1.38 11.01 -5.14
N ASN A 325 -2.66 11.05 -4.78
CA ASN A 325 -3.56 9.93 -4.94
C ASN A 325 -3.72 9.56 -6.44
N LEU A 326 -4.01 8.30 -6.73
CA LEU A 326 -4.15 7.80 -8.09
C LEU A 326 -5.19 8.62 -8.87
N GLY A 327 -4.80 9.14 -10.04
CA GLY A 327 -5.68 9.91 -10.92
C GLY A 327 -6.09 11.29 -10.38
N SER A 328 -5.43 11.81 -9.35
CA SER A 328 -5.77 13.09 -8.71
C SER A 328 -4.52 13.87 -8.31
N ASP A 329 -4.68 15.19 -8.13
CA ASP A 329 -3.65 16.08 -7.55
C ASP A 329 -3.79 16.18 -6.01
N ALA A 330 -4.76 15.48 -5.40
CA ALA A 330 -4.88 15.41 -3.95
C ALA A 330 -3.71 14.62 -3.33
N PRO A 331 -3.18 15.03 -2.16
CA PRO A 331 -2.12 14.27 -1.48
C PRO A 331 -2.52 12.80 -1.24
N ALA A 332 -1.55 11.89 -1.34
CA ALA A 332 -1.77 10.50 -0.97
C ALA A 332 -2.06 10.40 0.55
N PRO A 333 -3.05 9.58 0.95
CA PRO A 333 -3.35 9.37 2.37
C PRO A 333 -2.27 8.50 3.03
N THR A 334 -2.08 8.69 4.32
CA THR A 334 -1.33 7.80 5.21
C THR A 334 -1.99 7.80 6.59
N GLY A 335 -1.91 6.67 7.28
CA GLY A 335 -2.30 6.52 8.68
C GLY A 335 -1.15 6.81 9.64
N PHE A 336 0.07 7.06 9.17
CA PHE A 336 1.17 7.49 10.02
C PHE A 336 0.97 8.96 10.44
N PRO A 337 0.94 9.24 11.75
CA PRO A 337 0.85 10.60 12.23
C PRO A 337 2.08 11.45 11.87
N PHE A 338 1.86 12.75 11.67
CA PHE A 338 2.86 13.80 11.45
C PHE A 338 3.72 13.66 10.19
N THR A 339 3.30 12.79 9.26
CA THR A 339 3.99 12.58 8.00
C THR A 339 3.21 13.11 6.81
N GLU A 340 3.96 13.40 5.75
CA GLU A 340 3.46 13.58 4.39
C GLU A 340 4.11 12.52 3.51
N VAL A 341 3.35 12.00 2.54
CA VAL A 341 3.83 10.94 1.64
C VAL A 341 4.56 11.56 0.46
N TYR A 342 5.82 11.23 0.32
CA TYR A 342 6.69 11.53 -0.81
C TYR A 342 6.99 10.25 -1.59
N TYR A 343 7.52 10.44 -2.78
CA TYR A 343 8.05 9.38 -3.63
C TYR A 343 9.52 9.65 -3.92
N GLY A 344 10.35 8.64 -3.70
CA GLY A 344 11.76 8.61 -4.08
C GLY A 344 11.94 8.01 -5.47
N GLN A 345 12.94 7.14 -5.63
CA GLN A 345 13.14 6.38 -6.87
C GLN A 345 12.51 4.99 -6.73
N MET A 346 11.25 4.87 -7.17
CA MET A 346 10.37 3.70 -7.04
C MET A 346 10.06 3.28 -5.59
N SER A 347 10.20 4.19 -4.62
CA SER A 347 9.91 3.94 -3.20
C SER A 347 8.95 4.99 -2.64
N VAL A 348 7.99 4.56 -1.82
CA VAL A 348 7.09 5.41 -1.05
C VAL A 348 7.78 5.79 0.25
N LEU A 349 7.78 7.08 0.58
CA LEU A 349 8.51 7.67 1.70
C LEU A 349 7.56 8.51 2.55
N ASN A 350 7.37 8.15 3.81
CA ASN A 350 6.68 9.00 4.79
C ASN A 350 7.71 9.93 5.44
N MET A 351 7.57 11.22 5.18
CA MET A 351 8.49 12.26 5.63
C MET A 351 7.84 13.08 6.74
N SER A 352 8.56 13.35 7.82
CA SER A 352 8.12 14.30 8.83
C SER A 352 8.20 15.75 8.30
N SER A 353 7.51 16.66 8.98
CA SER A 353 7.46 18.09 8.58
C SER A 353 8.83 18.80 8.54
N ASP A 354 9.84 18.29 9.25
CA ASP A 354 11.23 18.76 9.23
C ASP A 354 12.11 18.05 8.19
N GLY A 355 11.51 17.20 7.35
CA GLY A 355 12.15 16.55 6.21
C GLY A 355 12.93 15.29 6.56
N GLN A 356 12.70 14.66 7.71
CA GLN A 356 13.32 13.38 8.08
C GLN A 356 12.48 12.20 7.59
N LEU A 357 13.14 11.17 7.05
CA LEU A 357 12.49 9.93 6.65
C LEU A 357 12.04 9.15 7.88
N GLN A 358 10.73 8.95 8.02
CA GLN A 358 10.14 8.18 9.13
C GLN A 358 9.92 6.72 8.74
N VAL A 359 9.33 6.51 7.56
CA VAL A 359 8.98 5.19 7.05
C VAL A 359 9.25 5.14 5.56
N PHE A 360 9.83 4.04 5.06
CA PHE A 360 9.88 3.76 3.63
C PHE A 360 9.29 2.39 3.29
N GLY A 361 8.92 2.20 2.03
CA GLY A 361 8.45 0.92 1.52
C GLY A 361 7.64 1.07 0.25
N HIS A 362 6.63 0.21 0.10
CA HIS A 362 5.66 0.26 -1.01
C HIS A 362 4.44 -0.61 -0.67
N SER A 363 3.30 -0.32 -1.30
CA SER A 363 2.09 -1.16 -1.24
C SER A 363 1.73 -1.76 -2.59
N GLY A 364 0.85 -2.75 -2.58
CA GLY A 364 0.29 -3.45 -3.73
C GLY A 364 -1.23 -3.42 -3.71
N SER A 365 -1.86 -3.32 -4.88
CA SER A 365 -3.31 -3.16 -5.02
C SER A 365 -4.13 -4.34 -4.49
N ASP A 366 -3.53 -5.52 -4.34
CA ASP A 366 -4.17 -6.71 -3.77
C ASP A 366 -4.12 -6.73 -2.23
N GLY A 367 -3.55 -5.68 -1.63
CA GLY A 367 -3.49 -5.48 -0.19
C GLY A 367 -2.18 -5.96 0.45
N THR A 368 -1.08 -5.92 -0.30
CA THR A 368 0.26 -6.18 0.25
C THR A 368 0.92 -4.86 0.64
N TRP A 369 1.59 -4.84 1.80
CA TRP A 369 2.22 -3.65 2.36
C TRP A 369 3.57 -4.00 2.96
N ALA A 370 4.56 -3.16 2.71
CA ALA A 370 5.86 -3.18 3.37
C ALA A 370 6.16 -1.81 3.96
N TRP A 371 6.54 -1.80 5.24
CA TRP A 371 6.99 -0.62 5.97
C TRP A 371 8.33 -0.91 6.64
N ALA A 372 9.27 0.00 6.50
CA ALA A 372 10.56 -0.02 7.16
C ALA A 372 10.77 1.28 7.92
N PHE A 373 11.21 1.15 9.17
CA PHE A 373 11.38 2.23 10.13
C PHE A 373 12.87 2.32 10.51
N PRO A 374 13.69 3.12 9.79
CA PRO A 374 15.14 3.21 10.01
C PRO A 374 15.52 3.50 11.46
N GLU A 375 14.93 4.54 12.06
CA GLU A 375 15.21 4.97 13.44
C GLU A 375 14.83 3.92 14.49
N HIS A 376 13.90 3.03 14.15
CA HIS A 376 13.44 1.96 15.01
C HIS A 376 14.10 0.62 14.68
N ASP A 377 14.94 0.52 13.63
CA ASP A 377 15.52 -0.73 13.15
C ASP A 377 14.47 -1.86 13.13
N MET A 378 13.36 -1.57 12.45
CA MET A 378 12.15 -2.38 12.42
C MET A 378 11.56 -2.40 11.01
N MET A 379 11.00 -3.54 10.61
CA MET A 379 10.24 -3.71 9.37
C MET A 379 8.96 -4.47 9.66
N ILE A 380 7.88 -4.08 8.99
CA ILE A 380 6.55 -4.69 9.14
C ILE A 380 6.00 -4.96 7.75
N PHE A 381 5.47 -6.17 7.56
CA PHE A 381 4.86 -6.60 6.31
C PHE A 381 3.48 -7.14 6.58
N TYR A 382 2.48 -6.58 5.90
CA TYR A 382 1.09 -7.01 5.98
C TYR A 382 0.62 -7.40 4.59
N PHE A 383 0.52 -8.70 4.34
CA PHE A 383 0.17 -9.23 3.03
C PHE A 383 -1.22 -9.85 3.10
N THR A 384 -2.19 -9.25 2.42
CA THR A 384 -3.48 -9.86 2.12
C THR A 384 -3.66 -10.03 0.62
N GLN A 385 -4.71 -10.77 0.25
CA GLN A 385 -5.16 -11.05 -1.10
C GLN A 385 -6.54 -10.42 -1.39
N SER A 386 -6.90 -9.41 -0.60
CA SER A 386 -8.23 -8.79 -0.51
C SER A 386 -8.19 -7.38 -1.11
N ARG A 387 -8.36 -7.29 -2.43
CA ARG A 387 -8.24 -6.03 -3.17
C ARG A 387 -9.30 -5.00 -2.76
N GLY A 388 -8.88 -3.74 -2.70
CA GLY A 388 -9.79 -2.58 -2.62
C GLY A 388 -10.11 -2.09 -1.21
N GLN A 389 -9.39 -2.55 -0.20
CA GLN A 389 -9.64 -2.22 1.20
C GLN A 389 -8.61 -1.24 1.75
N ALA A 390 -9.00 -0.48 2.77
CA ALA A 390 -8.15 0.50 3.44
C ALA A 390 -7.46 -0.07 4.70
N THR A 391 -7.45 -1.39 4.88
CA THR A 391 -6.91 -2.04 6.09
C THR A 391 -5.43 -1.73 6.31
N GLY A 392 -4.63 -1.63 5.23
CA GLY A 392 -3.23 -1.21 5.35
C GLY A 392 -3.06 0.19 5.95
N ILE A 393 -3.85 1.18 5.49
CA ILE A 393 -3.80 2.55 6.03
C ILE A 393 -4.26 2.58 7.49
N ARG A 394 -5.28 1.79 7.86
CA ARG A 394 -5.67 1.64 9.28
C ARG A 394 -4.52 1.06 10.11
N LEU A 395 -3.87 0.03 9.58
CA LEU A 395 -2.75 -0.61 10.25
C LEU A 395 -1.57 0.35 10.45
N GLU A 396 -1.35 1.33 9.57
CA GLU A 396 -0.34 2.37 9.78
C GLU A 396 -0.57 3.14 11.10
N THR A 397 -1.83 3.49 11.41
CA THR A 397 -2.18 4.16 12.67
C THR A 397 -1.97 3.24 13.88
N ASP A 398 -2.36 1.97 13.76
CA ASP A 398 -2.15 0.99 14.84
C ASP A 398 -0.66 0.71 15.07
N ILE A 399 0.13 0.56 14.00
CA ILE A 399 1.58 0.41 14.06
C ILE A 399 2.21 1.61 14.76
N ASP A 400 1.82 2.83 14.39
CA ASP A 400 2.37 4.03 15.01
C ASP A 400 2.08 4.04 16.52
N ARG A 401 0.80 3.92 16.89
CA ARG A 401 0.34 3.92 18.27
C ARG A 401 0.94 2.79 19.11
N LEU A 402 1.19 1.62 18.53
CA LEU A 402 1.61 0.44 19.30
C LEU A 402 3.13 0.29 19.34
N LEU A 403 3.82 0.62 18.25
CA LEU A 403 5.21 0.19 18.04
C LEU A 403 6.19 1.34 17.78
N VAL A 404 5.73 2.46 17.21
CA VAL A 404 6.61 3.58 16.81
C VAL A 404 6.58 4.69 17.87
N ASN A 405 5.39 5.19 18.19
CA ASN A 405 5.15 6.31 19.08
C ASN A 405 4.13 5.99 20.20
N PRO A 406 4.30 4.92 20.99
CA PRO A 406 3.29 4.50 21.98
C PRO A 406 3.07 5.45 23.15
N GLU A 407 4.03 6.32 23.42
CA GLU A 407 3.93 7.33 24.48
C GLU A 407 3.34 8.66 23.97
N TYR A 408 3.07 8.77 22.66
CA TYR A 408 2.54 10.00 22.11
C TYR A 408 1.08 10.21 22.54
N GLY A 409 0.85 11.34 23.21
CA GLY A 409 -0.47 11.88 23.46
C GLY A 409 -0.52 13.33 22.97
N PRO A 410 -1.67 13.79 22.44
CA PRO A 410 -1.82 15.17 22.00
C PRO A 410 -1.59 16.14 23.18
N PRO A 411 -0.98 17.33 22.94
CA PRO A 411 -0.75 18.32 23.98
C PRO A 411 -2.05 18.68 24.73
N PRO A 412 -2.00 18.95 26.06
CA PRO A 412 -3.19 19.26 26.85
C PRO A 412 -4.06 20.38 26.27
N GLU A 413 -3.44 21.40 25.69
CA GLU A 413 -4.11 22.52 25.02
C GLU A 413 -4.89 22.09 23.77
N ILE A 414 -4.39 21.11 23.03
CA ILE A 414 -5.06 20.53 21.87
C ILE A 414 -6.23 19.65 22.33
N VAL A 415 -6.01 18.86 23.39
CA VAL A 415 -7.08 18.09 24.04
C VAL A 415 -8.20 19.00 24.53
N GLU A 416 -7.87 20.06 25.28
CA GLU A 416 -8.86 21.00 25.82
C GLU A 416 -9.63 21.72 24.71
N LYS A 417 -8.94 22.13 23.63
CA LYS A 417 -9.56 22.74 22.45
C LYS A 417 -10.63 21.83 21.83
N TYR A 418 -10.36 20.53 21.72
CA TYR A 418 -11.22 19.60 20.99
C TYR A 418 -12.14 18.75 21.86
N LEU A 419 -11.92 18.71 23.18
CA LEU A 419 -12.68 17.91 24.16
C LEU A 419 -14.21 17.94 23.97
N PRO A 420 -14.85 19.09 23.64
CA PRO A 420 -16.30 19.13 23.44
C PRO A 420 -16.81 18.25 22.29
N TYR A 421 -15.97 17.94 21.31
CA TYR A 421 -16.31 17.25 20.06
C TYR A 421 -15.95 15.76 20.09
N LEU A 422 -14.99 15.35 20.91
CA LEU A 422 -14.46 13.98 20.94
C LEU A 422 -15.51 12.95 21.40
N GLY A 423 -15.41 11.74 20.87
CA GLY A 423 -16.20 10.58 21.29
C GLY A 423 -16.94 9.89 20.15
N THR A 424 -17.79 8.94 20.53
CA THR A 424 -18.52 8.07 19.60
C THR A 424 -19.87 8.67 19.19
N TYR A 425 -20.22 8.49 17.92
CA TYR A 425 -21.45 8.95 17.30
C TYR A 425 -22.09 7.80 16.54
N ILE A 426 -23.34 7.48 16.85
CA ILE A 426 -24.07 6.35 16.26
C ILE A 426 -24.94 6.85 15.10
N SER A 427 -24.73 6.30 13.92
CA SER A 427 -25.52 6.66 12.74
C SER A 427 -27.00 6.29 12.89
N GLN A 428 -27.83 7.24 12.49
CA GLN A 428 -29.28 7.16 12.44
C GLN A 428 -29.78 7.10 10.98
N SER A 429 -28.85 7.02 10.02
CA SER A 429 -29.16 6.91 8.60
C SER A 429 -29.56 5.48 8.27
N PRO A 430 -30.57 5.23 7.43
CA PRO A 430 -30.99 3.87 7.06
C PRO A 430 -29.86 2.99 6.49
N ALA A 431 -28.92 3.58 5.76
CA ALA A 431 -27.83 2.84 5.10
C ALA A 431 -26.73 2.36 6.06
N SER A 432 -26.58 3.01 7.22
CA SER A 432 -25.53 2.74 8.21
C SER A 432 -26.10 2.72 9.63
N MET A 433 -27.37 2.34 9.77
CA MET A 433 -28.09 2.46 11.04
C MET A 433 -27.38 1.64 12.13
N GLY A 434 -26.99 2.30 13.21
CA GLY A 434 -26.31 1.66 14.32
C GLY A 434 -24.78 1.55 14.17
N GLU A 435 -24.21 1.93 13.04
CA GLU A 435 -22.75 2.01 12.89
C GLU A 435 -22.17 3.12 13.77
N GLU A 436 -21.03 2.83 14.39
CA GLU A 436 -20.33 3.73 15.30
C GLU A 436 -19.22 4.49 14.57
N PHE A 437 -19.24 5.81 14.67
CA PHE A 437 -18.21 6.70 14.12
C PHE A 437 -17.50 7.39 15.27
N THR A 438 -16.20 7.61 15.17
CA THR A 438 -15.44 8.23 16.25
C THR A 438 -14.87 9.57 15.81
N VAL A 439 -15.05 10.60 16.64
CA VAL A 439 -14.33 11.86 16.51
C VAL A 439 -13.16 11.84 17.49
N LEU A 440 -11.96 11.97 16.97
CA LEU A 440 -10.71 11.84 17.72
C LEU A 440 -9.71 12.93 17.34
N ILE A 441 -8.52 12.91 17.94
CA ILE A 441 -7.42 13.82 17.60
C ILE A 441 -6.39 13.03 16.79
N HIS A 442 -6.11 13.46 15.57
CA HIS A 442 -5.06 12.93 14.70
C HIS A 442 -4.23 14.10 14.18
N ASN A 443 -2.90 14.02 14.27
CA ASN A 443 -2.00 15.10 13.87
C ASN A 443 -2.33 16.46 14.50
N GLU A 444 -2.64 16.44 15.80
CA GLU A 444 -3.06 17.61 16.58
C GLU A 444 -4.30 18.33 16.02
N ARG A 445 -5.07 17.66 15.16
CA ARG A 445 -6.30 18.16 14.53
C ARG A 445 -7.47 17.29 14.94
N LEU A 446 -8.67 17.86 14.84
CA LEU A 446 -9.88 17.06 14.90
C LEU A 446 -9.93 16.12 13.69
N ALA A 447 -10.27 14.87 13.93
CA ALA A 447 -10.37 13.85 12.91
C ALA A 447 -11.65 13.02 13.06
N PHE A 448 -12.09 12.44 11.96
CA PHE A 448 -13.28 11.62 11.87
C PHE A 448 -12.92 10.22 11.38
N ASP A 449 -13.08 9.23 12.25
CA ASP A 449 -12.89 7.82 11.95
C ASP A 449 -14.16 7.24 11.33
N ILE A 450 -14.04 6.80 10.08
CA ILE A 450 -15.09 6.12 9.33
C ILE A 450 -14.79 4.62 9.35
N PRO A 451 -15.63 3.78 10.01
CA PRO A 451 -15.42 2.33 10.12
C PRO A 451 -15.11 1.65 8.79
N GLY A 452 -14.16 0.71 8.80
CA GLY A 452 -13.72 -0.03 7.60
C GLY A 452 -12.96 0.80 6.56
N LEU A 453 -12.94 2.13 6.69
CA LEU A 453 -12.20 3.07 5.85
C LEU A 453 -10.91 3.49 6.57
N PHE A 454 -10.68 4.77 6.87
CA PHE A 454 -9.52 5.24 7.62
C PHE A 454 -9.88 6.54 8.35
N ILE A 455 -8.92 7.09 9.10
CA ILE A 455 -9.09 8.32 9.88
C ILE A 455 -8.90 9.53 8.98
N PHE A 456 -9.91 10.40 8.90
CA PHE A 456 -9.85 11.61 8.09
C PHE A 456 -9.60 12.85 8.94
N GLU A 457 -8.53 13.58 8.62
CA GLU A 457 -8.26 14.89 9.22
C GLU A 457 -9.23 15.96 8.74
N LEU A 458 -9.58 16.86 9.65
CA LEU A 458 -10.45 18.00 9.39
C LEU A 458 -9.66 19.31 9.45
N ASN A 459 -10.03 20.25 8.58
CA ASN A 459 -9.65 21.64 8.71
C ASN A 459 -10.47 22.29 9.83
N ASP A 460 -9.82 23.16 10.62
CA ASP A 460 -10.52 23.99 11.60
C ASP A 460 -11.62 24.81 10.90
N PRO A 461 -12.81 24.96 11.51
CA PRO A 461 -13.90 25.68 10.91
C PRO A 461 -13.60 27.19 10.93
N PRO A 462 -14.31 27.99 10.15
CA PRO A 462 -14.23 29.44 10.25
C PRO A 462 -14.49 29.93 11.70
N PRO A 463 -13.90 31.07 12.13
CA PRO A 463 -14.06 31.59 13.49
C PRO A 463 -15.51 31.83 13.92
N GLU A 464 -16.40 32.13 12.99
CA GLU A 464 -17.85 32.26 13.18
C GLU A 464 -18.58 30.94 13.46
N GLY A 465 -17.87 29.81 13.43
CA GLY A 465 -18.42 28.45 13.55
C GLY A 465 -18.91 27.89 12.21
N GLY A 466 -19.32 26.62 12.22
CA GLY A 466 -19.90 25.96 11.04
C GLY A 466 -19.32 24.59 10.77
N ARG A 467 -19.18 24.28 9.48
CA ARG A 467 -18.72 22.97 8.97
C ARG A 467 -17.21 22.81 9.08
N TRP A 468 -16.81 21.60 9.43
CA TRP A 468 -15.43 21.11 9.42
C TRP A 468 -15.22 20.34 8.14
N TYR A 469 -14.35 20.84 7.26
CA TYR A 469 -14.10 20.22 5.95
C TYR A 469 -12.96 19.23 6.03
N PHE A 470 -13.07 18.11 5.33
CA PHE A 470 -12.03 17.10 5.31
C PHE A 470 -10.84 17.64 4.52
N LYS A 471 -9.62 17.38 5.00
CA LYS A 471 -8.38 17.84 4.36
C LYS A 471 -8.18 17.20 2.99
N LEU A 472 -8.54 15.94 2.85
CA LEU A 472 -8.42 15.17 1.59
C LEU A 472 -9.50 15.51 0.56
N ASP A 473 -10.67 15.97 0.99
CA ASP A 473 -11.78 16.30 0.10
C ASP A 473 -12.68 17.40 0.70
N ALA A 474 -12.55 18.61 0.16
CA ALA A 474 -13.35 19.75 0.59
C ALA A 474 -14.84 19.65 0.21
N GLN A 475 -15.27 18.64 -0.55
CA GLN A 475 -16.69 18.40 -0.86
C GLN A 475 -17.43 17.68 0.27
N ILE A 476 -16.70 17.05 1.19
CA ILE A 476 -17.29 16.41 2.35
C ILE A 476 -16.96 17.20 3.63
N SER A 477 -17.86 17.16 4.60
CA SER A 477 -17.72 17.92 5.84
C SER A 477 -18.56 17.35 6.96
N ILE A 478 -18.20 17.66 8.21
CA ILE A 478 -19.06 17.41 9.36
C ILE A 478 -19.53 18.72 10.02
N GLU A 479 -20.66 18.67 10.70
CA GLU A 479 -21.16 19.76 11.54
C GLU A 479 -21.63 19.21 12.88
N PHE A 480 -21.20 19.87 13.95
CA PHE A 480 -21.60 19.53 15.31
C PHE A 480 -22.78 20.39 15.75
N LEU A 481 -23.83 19.73 16.23
CA LEU A 481 -25.05 20.37 16.68
C LEU A 481 -25.18 20.28 18.20
N ARG A 482 -25.42 21.45 18.81
CA ARG A 482 -25.56 21.61 20.24
C ARG A 482 -27.02 21.46 20.67
N ASP A 483 -27.23 20.84 21.83
CA ASP A 483 -28.52 20.83 22.51
C ASP A 483 -28.78 22.16 23.24
N ARG A 484 -29.88 22.22 24.00
CA ARG A 484 -30.25 23.41 24.80
C ARG A 484 -29.29 23.71 25.94
N SER A 485 -28.48 22.76 26.39
CA SER A 485 -27.45 22.95 27.41
C SER A 485 -26.17 23.55 26.83
N GLY A 486 -26.04 23.58 25.49
CA GLY A 486 -24.82 23.99 24.80
C GLY A 486 -23.84 22.83 24.57
N SER A 487 -24.20 21.59 24.92
CA SER A 487 -23.37 20.40 24.70
C SER A 487 -23.57 19.83 23.30
N ILE A 488 -22.53 19.28 22.68
CA ILE A 488 -22.68 18.57 21.40
C ILE A 488 -23.54 17.31 21.63
N ALA A 489 -24.64 17.20 20.91
CA ALA A 489 -25.58 16.07 20.99
C ALA A 489 -25.72 15.31 19.66
N GLU A 490 -25.44 15.97 18.54
CA GLU A 490 -25.58 15.38 17.21
C GLU A 490 -24.41 15.82 16.32
N LEU A 491 -24.02 14.93 15.41
CA LEU A 491 -23.11 15.20 14.31
C LEU A 491 -23.87 14.97 12.99
N ARG A 492 -23.67 15.87 12.04
CA ARG A 492 -24.10 15.67 10.65
C ARG A 492 -22.90 15.50 9.76
N PHE A 493 -22.83 14.39 9.04
CA PHE A 493 -21.83 14.16 8.00
C PHE A 493 -22.46 14.45 6.64
N TYR A 494 -21.88 15.40 5.92
CA TYR A 494 -22.31 15.86 4.62
C TYR A 494 -21.39 15.30 3.54
N GLU A 495 -21.98 14.67 2.55
CA GLU A 495 -21.32 14.32 1.30
C GLU A 495 -22.21 14.70 0.10
N PRO A 496 -21.66 14.76 -1.12
CA PRO A 496 -22.46 15.10 -2.30
C PRO A 496 -23.73 14.24 -2.42
N GLY A 497 -24.90 14.90 -2.26
CA GLY A 497 -26.22 14.26 -2.38
C GLY A 497 -26.79 13.62 -1.12
N TYR A 498 -26.00 13.50 -0.03
CA TYR A 498 -26.45 12.81 1.19
C TYR A 498 -26.09 13.58 2.46
N THR A 499 -26.90 13.40 3.51
CA THR A 499 -26.60 13.89 4.85
C THR A 499 -26.88 12.77 5.83
N HIS A 500 -25.82 12.36 6.53
CA HIS A 500 -25.90 11.33 7.53
C HIS A 500 -26.03 11.96 8.90
N ARG A 501 -27.04 11.52 9.65
CA ARG A 501 -27.31 12.02 10.99
C ARG A 501 -26.77 11.02 12.00
N MET A 502 -26.01 11.51 12.97
CA MET A 502 -25.41 10.67 14.00
C MET A 502 -25.68 11.25 15.39
N THR A 503 -26.09 10.40 16.32
CA THR A 503 -26.35 10.81 17.71
C THR A 503 -25.12 10.54 18.55
N ARG A 504 -24.68 11.51 19.35
CA ARG A 504 -23.55 11.30 20.25
C ARG A 504 -23.92 10.27 21.33
N VAL A 505 -23.01 9.34 21.60
CA VAL A 505 -23.13 8.45 22.77
C VAL A 505 -22.82 9.29 24.01
N SER A 506 -23.76 9.33 24.95
CA SER A 506 -23.52 9.94 26.25
C SER A 506 -22.54 9.06 27.04
N ASN A 507 -21.38 9.62 27.38
CA ASN A 507 -20.42 9.00 28.31
C ASN A 507 -21.03 8.74 29.68
#